data_AF-A0A929G8C5-F1
#
_entry.id   AF-A0A929G8C5-F1
#
_cell.length_a   1.000
_cell.length_b   1.000
_cell.length_c   1.000
_cell.angle_alpha   90.00
_cell.angle_beta   90.00
_cell.angle_gamma   90.00
#
_symmetry.space_group_name_H-M   'P 1'
#
loop_
_entity.id
_entity.type
_entity.pdbx_description
1 polymer ?
#
loop_
_entity_poly.entity_id
_entity_poly.type
_entity_poly.pdbx_seq_one_letter_code
_entity_poly.pdbx_strand_id
1 'polypeptide(L)' 'MTEQTEYAHDLFVSYAEADRAWVEGYLLNGLTQAGVRCHSEAAFALGVPRLLEFERAVQESQRTLLVLSP' A
#
# COMPACT_ATOMS: atom_id res chain seq x y z
N MET A 1 20.12 -15.36 11.43
CA MET A 1 18.88 -16.17 11.33
C MET A 1 17.82 -15.20 10.86
N THR A 2 17.53 -15.15 9.56
CA THR A 2 16.55 -14.20 9.02
C THR A 2 15.16 -14.67 9.41
N GLU A 3 14.51 -13.98 10.35
CA GLU A 3 13.08 -14.16 10.61
C GLU A 3 12.34 -13.95 9.29
N GLN A 4 11.81 -15.03 8.72
CA GLN A 4 10.89 -14.96 7.58
C GLN A 4 9.54 -14.58 8.15
N THR A 5 9.36 -13.30 8.48
CA THR A 5 8.03 -12.76 8.73
C THR A 5 7.25 -12.86 7.42
N GLU A 6 6.20 -13.67 7.42
CA GLU A 6 5.33 -13.84 6.25
C GLU A 6 4.37 -12.65 6.20
N TYR A 7 4.76 -11.61 5.46
CA TYR A 7 3.95 -10.42 5.29
C TYR A 7 2.80 -10.69 4.29
N ALA A 8 1.62 -10.16 4.59
CA ALA A 8 0.44 -10.28 3.74
C ALA A 8 0.65 -9.56 2.40
N HIS A 9 1.40 -8.47 2.42
CA HIS A 9 1.70 -7.63 1.26
C HIS A 9 3.20 -7.39 1.10
N ASP A 10 3.63 -7.23 -0.14
CA ASP A 10 5.02 -6.87 -0.44
C ASP A 10 5.23 -5.35 -0.30
N LEU A 11 4.17 -4.56 -0.56
CA LEU A 11 4.25 -3.10 -0.57
C LEU A 11 2.92 -2.45 -0.18
N PHE A 12 2.92 -1.58 0.82
CA PHE A 12 1.86 -0.60 1.04
C PHE A 12 2.18 0.70 0.30
N VAL A 13 1.23 1.24 -0.45
CA VAL A 13 1.36 2.52 -1.17
C VAL A 13 0.44 3.56 -0.54
N SER A 14 1.05 4.61 0.01
CA SER A 14 0.36 5.76 0.60
C SER A 14 0.55 6.98 -0.30
N TYR A 15 -0.54 7.65 -0.64
CA TYR A 15 -0.57 8.76 -1.60
C TYR A 15 -1.70 9.73 -1.28
N ALA A 16 -1.55 10.98 -1.71
CA ALA A 16 -2.62 11.97 -1.61
C ALA A 16 -3.74 11.65 -2.63
N GLU A 17 -5.00 11.91 -2.27
CA GLU A 17 -6.15 11.69 -3.17
C GLU A 17 -5.98 12.45 -4.51
N ALA A 18 -5.30 13.60 -4.50
CA ALA A 18 -4.99 14.38 -5.70
C ALA A 18 -4.16 13.60 -6.73
N ASP A 19 -3.34 12.65 -6.29
CA ASP A 19 -2.46 11.85 -7.15
C ASP A 19 -3.07 10.51 -7.58
N ARG A 20 -4.31 10.23 -7.14
CA ARG A 20 -4.98 8.94 -7.35
C ARG A 20 -4.97 8.49 -8.81
N ALA A 21 -5.25 9.40 -9.74
CA ALA A 21 -5.32 9.06 -11.16
C ALA A 21 -3.98 8.52 -11.69
N TRP A 22 -2.86 9.08 -11.24
CA TRP A 22 -1.53 8.61 -11.61
C TRP A 22 -1.17 7.31 -10.87
N VAL A 23 -1.48 7.22 -9.58
CA VAL A 23 -1.16 6.03 -8.78
C VAL A 23 -1.91 4.79 -9.27
N GLU A 24 -3.23 4.88 -9.41
CA GLU A 24 -4.07 3.75 -9.83
C GLU A 24 -3.86 3.44 -11.33
N GLY A 25 -3.74 4.47 -12.16
CA GLY A 25 -3.63 4.32 -13.62
C GLY A 25 -2.26 3.84 -14.10
N TYR A 26 -1.18 4.16 -13.38
CA TYR A 26 0.19 3.89 -13.81
C TYR A 26 0.98 3.08 -12.79
N LEU A 27 1.17 3.60 -11.57
CA LEU A 27 2.07 3.00 -10.58
C LEU A 27 1.62 1.59 -10.15
N LEU A 28 0.39 1.46 -9.67
CA LEU A 28 -0.16 0.19 -9.20
C LEU A 28 -0.26 -0.83 -10.33
N ASN A 29 -0.58 -0.38 -11.54
CA ASN A 29 -0.63 -1.23 -12.72
C ASN A 29 0.76 -1.81 -13.04
N GLY A 30 1.80 -0.98 -13.08
CA GLY A 30 3.18 -1.43 -13.30
C GLY A 30 3.69 -2.38 -12.23
N LEU A 31 3.39 -2.12 -10.95
CA LEU A 31 3.75 -2.99 -9.83
C LEU A 31 3.03 -4.34 -9.90
N THR A 32 1.74 -4.34 -10.26
CA THR A 32 0.95 -5.56 -10.42
C THR A 32 1.48 -6.41 -11.59
N GLN A 33 1.84 -5.79 -12.72
CA GLN A 33 2.46 -6.49 -13.84
C GLN A 33 3.82 -7.09 -13.50
N ALA A 34 4.55 -6.46 -12.57
CA ALA A 34 5.81 -6.98 -12.02
C ALA A 34 5.61 -8.08 -10.96
N GLY A 35 4.37 -8.45 -10.63
CA GLY A 35 4.04 -9.49 -9.66
C GLY A 35 4.13 -9.06 -8.19
N VAL A 36 4.16 -7.75 -7.91
CA VAL A 36 4.24 -7.21 -6.55
C VAL A 36 2.83 -7.19 -5.93
N ARG A 37 2.67 -7.76 -4.73
CA ARG A 37 1.39 -7.71 -3.99
C ARG A 37 1.26 -6.37 -3.29
N CYS A 38 0.57 -5.44 -3.92
CA CYS A 38 0.35 -4.09 -3.39
C CYS A 38 -0.90 -3.98 -2.52
N HIS A 39 -0.82 -3.14 -1.50
CA HIS A 39 -1.94 -2.66 -0.70
C HIS A 39 -1.99 -1.13 -0.76
N SER A 40 -3.20 -0.55 -0.72
CA SER A 40 -3.42 0.90 -0.77
C SER A 40 -4.66 1.27 0.02
N GLU A 41 -4.84 2.55 0.33
CA GLU A 41 -6.00 3.04 1.09
C GLU A 41 -7.37 2.69 0.47
N ALA A 42 -7.43 2.50 -0.85
CA ALA A 42 -8.63 2.04 -1.55
C ALA A 42 -9.12 0.65 -1.10
N ALA A 43 -8.27 -0.16 -0.46
CA ALA A 43 -8.58 -1.49 0.04
C ALA A 43 -8.92 -1.53 1.54
N PHE A 44 -8.94 -0.37 2.22
CA PHE A 44 -9.24 -0.31 3.65
C PHE A 44 -10.66 -0.76 3.96
N ALA A 45 -10.81 -1.49 5.07
CA ALA A 45 -12.08 -2.00 5.51
C ALA A 45 -13.03 -0.86 5.93
N LEU A 46 -14.23 -0.85 5.36
CA LEU A 46 -15.28 0.08 5.76
C LEU A 46 -15.72 -0.18 7.20
N GLY A 47 -16.00 0.88 7.95
CA GLY A 47 -16.42 0.79 9.36
C GLY A 47 -15.26 0.69 10.36
N VAL A 48 -14.01 0.67 9.90
CA VAL A 48 -12.80 0.74 10.74
C VAL A 48 -12.22 2.17 10.68
N PRO A 49 -11.72 2.72 11.80
CA PRO A 49 -11.00 4.00 11.78
C PRO A 49 -9.82 3.98 10.81
N ARG A 50 -9.74 4.99 9.93
CA ARG A 50 -8.68 5.10 8.90
C ARG A 50 -7.27 5.01 9.48
N LEU A 51 -7.03 5.58 10.67
CA LEU A 51 -5.71 5.51 11.32
C LEU A 51 -5.30 4.07 11.68
N LEU A 52 -6.26 3.24 12.10
CA LEU A 52 -5.99 1.83 12.42
C LEU A 52 -5.70 1.01 11.17
N GLU A 53 -6.41 1.29 10.07
CA GLU A 53 -6.14 0.65 8.79
C GLU A 53 -4.76 1.06 8.24
N PHE A 54 -4.34 2.30 8.44
CA PHE A 54 -2.97 2.72 8.14
C PHE A 54 -1.92 1.96 8.95
N GLU A 55 -2.10 1.85 10.27
CA GLU A 55 -1.19 1.07 11.12
C GLU A 55 -1.10 -0.39 10.66
N ARG A 56 -2.24 -1.03 10.38
CA ARG A 56 -2.31 -2.40 9.86
C ARG A 56 -1.60 -2.52 8.52
N ALA A 57 -1.89 -1.65 7.57
CA ALA A 57 -1.28 -1.67 6.25
C ALA A 57 0.25 -1.57 6.30
N VAL A 58 0.78 -0.76 7.21
CA VAL A 58 2.23 -0.65 7.45
C VAL A 58 2.79 -1.92 8.09
N GLN A 59 2.11 -2.49 9.10
CA GLN A 59 2.55 -3.68 9.82
C GLN A 59 2.50 -4.96 8.95
N GLU A 60 1.50 -5.07 8.08
CA GLU A 60 1.24 -6.24 7.24
C GLU A 60 2.01 -6.21 5.91
N SER A 61 2.76 -5.14 5.64
CA SER A 61 3.54 -4.96 4.42
C SER A 61 5.04 -5.03 4.68
N GLN A 62 5.78 -5.70 3.79
CA GLN A 62 7.25 -5.74 3.88
C GLN A 62 7.89 -4.35 3.78
N ARG A 63 7.26 -3.47 3.01
CA ARG A 63 7.75 -2.11 2.72
C ARG A 63 6.57 -1.15 2.60
N THR A 64 6.84 0.12 2.85
CA THR A 64 5.89 1.22 2.60
C THR A 64 6.50 2.18 1.58
N LEU A 65 5.74 2.50 0.53
CA LEU A 65 6.05 3.52 -0.46
C LEU A 65 5.17 4.75 -0.20
N LEU A 66 5.80 5.89 0.03
CA LEU A 66 5.13 7.18 0.17
C LEU A 66 5.27 7.95 -1.15
N VAL A 67 4.15 8.30 -1.77
CA VAL A 67 4.10 9.21 -2.91
C VAL A 67 4.03 10.63 -2.35
N LEU A 68 5.14 11.35 -2.45
CA LEU A 68 5.24 12.72 -1.96
C LEU A 68 4.94 13.70 -3.10
N SER A 69 3.94 14.54 -2.91
CA SER A 69 3.52 15.60 -3.82
C SER A 69 3.40 16.94 -3.07
N PRO A 70 3.44 18.08 -3.80
CA PRO A 70 3.32 19.42 -3.21
C PRO A 70 2.00 19.70 -2.48
#